data_AF-A0AAW2PN08-F1
#
_entry.id   AF-A0AAW2PN08-F1
#
_cell.length_a   1.000
_cell.length_b   1.000
_cell.length_c   1.000
_cell.angle_alpha   90.00
_cell.angle_beta   90.00
_cell.angle_gamma   90.00
#
_symmetry.space_group_name_H-M   'P 1'
#
loop_
_entity.id
_entity.type
_entity.pdbx_description
1 polymer ?
#
loop_
_entity_poly.entity_id
_entity_poly.type
_entity_poly.pdbx_seq_one_letter_code
_entity_poly.pdbx_strand_id
1 'polypeptide(L)'
;MANCIYCGAVKFEYEAPTFCCDNGKVKLVHVEVPDKLYELFTSTSEEAVAFRKNIRLFNCIFSFTSLGVKLDKELASSRQGVYTFRAQGMVYHDLPGLLPNEKGPNPFQLFC
;
A
#
# COMPACT_ATOMS: atom_id res chain seq x y z
N MET A 1 6.88 -18.01 -21.14
CA MET A 1 6.02 -18.01 -19.94
C MET A 1 4.62 -18.41 -20.37
N ALA A 2 4.03 -19.39 -19.72
CA ALA A 2 2.65 -19.80 -20.01
C ALA A 2 1.69 -18.88 -19.26
N ASN A 3 0.65 -18.37 -19.92
CA ASN A 3 -0.39 -17.61 -19.25
C ASN A 3 -1.42 -18.57 -18.62
N CYS A 4 -2.04 -18.16 -17.53
CA CYS A 4 -3.16 -18.89 -16.94
C CYS A 4 -4.35 -18.94 -17.91
N ILE A 5 -4.92 -20.12 -18.14
CA ILE A 5 -6.08 -20.30 -19.04
C ILE A 5 -7.37 -19.66 -18.52
N TYR A 6 -7.47 -19.44 -17.20
CA TYR A 6 -8.69 -18.92 -16.57
C TYR A 6 -8.69 -17.40 -16.45
N CYS A 7 -7.56 -16.81 -16.07
CA CYS A 7 -7.47 -15.36 -15.80
C CYS A 7 -6.46 -14.61 -16.68
N GLY A 8 -5.71 -15.31 -17.55
CA GLY A 8 -4.72 -14.69 -18.44
C GLY A 8 -3.43 -14.21 -17.74
N ALA A 9 -3.30 -14.41 -16.43
CA ALA A 9 -2.11 -14.00 -15.68
C ALA A 9 -0.84 -14.67 -16.22
N VAL A 10 0.23 -13.89 -16.37
CA VAL A 10 1.55 -14.41 -16.76
C VAL A 10 2.09 -15.23 -15.60
N LYS A 11 2.48 -16.48 -15.87
CA LYS A 11 3.06 -17.35 -14.84
C LYS A 11 4.58 -17.32 -14.85
N PHE A 12 5.16 -17.23 -13.65
CA PHE A 12 6.59 -17.41 -13.42
C PHE A 12 6.97 -18.90 -13.44
N GLU A 13 8.25 -19.16 -13.72
CA GLU A 13 8.79 -20.52 -13.64
C GLU A 13 8.66 -21.02 -12.19
N TYR A 14 8.17 -22.25 -12.01
CA TYR A 14 7.86 -22.87 -10.71
C TYR A 14 6.68 -22.30 -9.91
N GLU A 15 5.88 -21.41 -10.51
CA GLU A 15 4.69 -20.88 -9.84
C GLU A 15 3.54 -21.91 -9.81
N ALA A 16 3.00 -22.15 -8.61
CA ALA A 16 1.93 -23.11 -8.39
C ALA A 16 0.67 -22.75 -9.23
N PRO A 17 -0.10 -23.75 -9.71
CA PRO A 17 -1.33 -23.50 -10.47
C PRO A 17 -2.37 -22.62 -9.76
N THR A 18 -2.33 -22.60 -8.42
CA THR A 18 -3.28 -21.86 -7.58
C THR A 18 -2.90 -20.41 -7.31
N PHE A 19 -1.69 -19.97 -7.68
CA PHE A 19 -1.16 -18.66 -7.22
C PHE A 19 -1.93 -17.44 -7.76
N CYS A 20 -2.51 -17.53 -8.96
CA CYS A 20 -3.19 -16.38 -9.58
C CYS A 20 -4.70 -16.32 -9.30
N CYS A 21 -5.44 -17.40 -9.57
CA CYS A 21 -6.90 -17.44 -9.48
C CYS A 21 -7.41 -18.70 -8.77
N ASP A 22 -6.57 -19.32 -7.94
CA ASP A 22 -6.83 -20.61 -7.30
C ASP A 22 -7.32 -21.67 -8.32
N ASN A 23 -6.60 -21.78 -9.44
CA ASN A 23 -6.92 -22.69 -10.53
C ASN A 23 -8.34 -22.52 -11.09
N GLY A 24 -8.82 -21.28 -11.20
CA GLY A 24 -10.12 -20.92 -11.77
C GLY A 24 -11.27 -20.81 -10.76
N LYS A 25 -11.00 -21.08 -9.47
CA LYS A 25 -12.02 -20.94 -8.41
C LYS A 25 -12.29 -19.49 -8.03
N VAL A 26 -11.30 -18.61 -8.17
CA VAL A 26 -11.42 -17.18 -7.87
C VAL A 26 -11.57 -16.40 -9.17
N LYS A 27 -12.70 -15.69 -9.31
CA LYS A 27 -12.89 -14.73 -10.39
C LYS A 27 -12.26 -13.40 -10.01
N LEU A 28 -11.13 -13.08 -10.63
CA LEU A 28 -10.47 -11.79 -10.45
C LEU A 28 -11.30 -10.67 -11.08
N VAL A 29 -11.43 -9.55 -10.36
CA VAL A 29 -12.07 -8.34 -10.89
C VAL A 29 -11.06 -7.60 -11.76
N HIS A 30 -11.51 -7.11 -12.92
CA HIS A 30 -10.70 -6.23 -13.73
C HIS A 30 -10.58 -4.87 -13.04
N VAL A 31 -9.35 -4.46 -12.75
CA VAL A 31 -9.08 -3.14 -12.18
C VAL A 31 -8.62 -2.24 -13.32
N GLU A 32 -9.35 -1.15 -13.55
CA GLU A 32 -8.92 -0.12 -14.50
C GLU A 32 -7.67 0.56 -13.97
N VAL A 33 -6.60 0.52 -14.76
CA VAL A 33 -5.33 1.16 -14.43
C VAL A 33 -5.37 2.60 -14.91
N PRO A 34 -5.10 3.61 -14.06
CA PRO A 34 -5.05 5.00 -14.50
C PRO A 34 -4.01 5.21 -15.61
N ASP A 35 -4.36 6.01 -16.63
CA ASP A 35 -3.52 6.22 -17.83
C ASP A 35 -2.09 6.66 -17.49
N LYS A 36 -1.94 7.58 -16.53
CA LYS A 36 -0.61 8.06 -16.13
C LYS A 36 0.23 6.94 -15.50
N LEU A 37 -0.40 6.06 -14.73
CA LEU A 37 0.30 4.91 -14.16
C LEU A 37 0.73 3.95 -15.27
N TYR A 38 -0.16 3.66 -16.22
CA TYR A 38 0.17 2.84 -17.38
C TYR A 38 1.35 3.41 -18.17
N GLU A 39 1.37 4.73 -18.42
CA GLU A 39 2.47 5.42 -19.08
C GLU A 39 3.79 5.26 -18.31
N LEU A 40 3.79 5.48 -16.99
CA LEU A 40 4.98 5.33 -16.15
C LEU A 40 5.57 3.91 -16.18
N PHE A 41 4.73 2.88 -16.32
CA PHE A 41 5.18 1.49 -16.40
C PHE A 41 5.62 1.05 -17.80
N THR A 42 5.12 1.67 -18.87
CA THR A 42 5.30 1.16 -20.24
C THR A 42 6.14 2.07 -21.14
N SER A 43 6.13 3.38 -20.90
CA SER A 43 6.83 4.37 -21.73
C SER A 43 8.36 4.30 -21.59
N THR A 44 9.05 4.82 -22.60
CA THR A 44 10.51 4.98 -22.65
C THR A 44 10.96 6.40 -22.30
N SER A 45 10.05 7.29 -21.88
CA SER A 45 10.41 8.63 -21.40
C SER A 45 11.36 8.57 -20.21
N GLU A 46 12.18 9.62 -20.04
CA GLU A 46 13.12 9.72 -18.91
C GLU A 46 12.39 9.61 -17.57
N GLU A 47 11.20 10.21 -17.45
CA GLU A 47 10.32 10.11 -16.28
C GLU A 47 9.93 8.66 -15.99
N ALA A 48 9.46 7.91 -17.01
CA ALA A 48 9.02 6.53 -16.85
C ALA A 48 10.18 5.59 -16.49
N VAL A 49 11.37 5.81 -17.07
CA VAL A 49 12.59 5.08 -16.71
C VAL A 49 13.01 5.37 -15.27
N ALA A 50 13.02 6.65 -14.87
CA ALA A 50 13.33 7.06 -13.51
C ALA A 50 12.31 6.50 -12.50
N PHE A 51 11.02 6.48 -12.85
CA PHE A 51 9.97 5.89 -12.04
C PHE A 51 10.22 4.40 -11.80
N ARG A 52 10.40 3.60 -12.86
CA ARG A 52 10.66 2.14 -12.72
C ARG A 52 11.95 1.83 -11.97
N LYS A 53 12.99 2.66 -12.14
CA LYS A 53 14.25 2.52 -11.40
C LYS A 53 14.08 2.77 -9.90
N ASN A 54 13.19 3.69 -9.53
CA ASN A 54 12.97 4.11 -8.14
C ASN A 54 11.62 3.65 -7.57
N ILE A 55 10.93 2.70 -8.20
CA ILE A 55 9.56 2.31 -7.83
C ILE A 55 9.45 1.85 -6.37
N ARG A 56 10.48 1.17 -5.86
CA ARG A 56 10.55 0.78 -4.44
C ARG A 56 10.56 2.00 -3.52
N LEU A 57 11.30 3.05 -3.86
CA LEU A 57 11.34 4.29 -3.08
C LEU A 57 9.96 4.97 -3.09
N PHE A 58 9.32 5.06 -4.27
CA PHE A 58 7.96 5.62 -4.36
C PHE A 58 6.98 4.82 -3.51
N ASN A 59 6.97 3.49 -3.63
CA ASN A 59 6.11 2.64 -2.80
C ASN A 59 6.41 2.84 -1.31
N CYS A 60 7.67 2.88 -0.88
CA CYS A 60 8.02 3.15 0.52
C CYS A 60 7.51 4.51 1.02
N ILE A 61 7.52 5.55 0.17
CA ILE A 61 6.99 6.87 0.53
C ILE A 61 5.46 6.85 0.60
N PHE A 62 4.79 6.14 -0.29
CA PHE A 62 3.33 5.97 -0.22
C PHE A 62 2.89 5.01 0.90
N SER A 63 3.77 4.10 1.31
CA SER A 63 3.62 3.23 2.47
C SER A 63 3.95 3.94 3.79
N PHE A 64 4.16 5.27 3.80
CA PHE A 64 4.18 6.02 5.04
C PHE A 64 2.81 5.89 5.72
N THR A 65 2.79 4.97 6.66
CA THR A 65 1.80 4.82 7.71
C THR A 65 1.46 6.20 8.26
N SER A 66 0.18 6.55 8.27
CA SER A 66 -0.29 7.66 9.09
C SER A 66 0.21 7.44 10.52
N LEU A 67 1.07 8.34 11.00
CA LEU A 67 1.61 8.23 12.35
C LEU A 67 0.52 8.64 13.35
N GLY A 68 -0.18 7.66 13.92
CA GLY A 68 -1.04 7.86 15.06
C GLY A 68 -0.21 8.01 16.34
N VAL A 69 -0.25 9.17 16.98
CA VAL A 69 0.38 9.38 18.29
C VAL A 69 -0.67 9.80 19.30
N LYS A 70 -0.68 9.17 20.49
CA LYS A 70 -1.50 9.65 21.61
C LYS A 70 -0.78 10.83 22.24
N LEU A 71 -1.17 12.04 21.84
CA LEU A 71 -0.61 13.27 22.40
C LEU A 71 -1.10 13.45 23.83
N ASP A 72 -0.17 13.59 24.76
CA ASP A 72 -0.45 14.18 26.06
C ASP A 72 -0.66 15.68 25.85
N LYS A 73 -1.90 16.15 26.03
CA LYS A 73 -2.28 17.54 25.76
C LYS A 73 -1.72 18.53 26.80
N GLU A 74 -1.25 18.06 27.96
CA GLU A 74 -0.60 18.93 28.93
C GLU A 74 0.84 19.22 28.53
N LEU A 75 1.56 18.21 28.03
CA LEU A 75 2.93 18.33 27.55
C LEU A 75 3.02 18.90 26.11
N ALA A 76 2.09 18.52 25.24
CA ALA A 76 1.99 19.03 23.87
C ALA A 76 1.08 20.26 23.82
N SER A 77 1.38 21.28 24.62
CA SER A 77 0.66 22.57 24.61
C SER A 77 1.57 23.69 24.15
N SER A 78 1.08 24.59 23.30
CA SER A 78 1.79 25.81 22.86
C SER A 78 1.83 26.90 23.94
N ARG A 79 1.43 26.58 25.19
CA ARG A 79 1.27 27.55 26.27
C ARG A 79 2.60 27.96 26.91
N GLN A 80 3.65 27.16 26.78
CA GLN A 80 4.99 27.43 27.32
C GLN A 80 6.10 26.97 26.36
N GLY A 81 6.62 27.88 25.52
CA GLY A 81 7.81 27.63 24.69
C GLY A 81 7.53 27.04 23.30
N VAL A 82 8.60 26.59 22.63
CA VAL A 82 8.53 26.01 21.27
C VAL A 82 7.80 24.67 21.33
N TYR A 83 6.69 24.56 20.58
CA TYR A 83 5.87 23.36 20.51
C TYR A 83 6.70 22.14 20.12
N THR A 84 6.94 21.25 21.08
CA THR A 84 7.71 20.03 20.90
C THR A 84 6.84 18.86 21.32
N PHE A 85 6.33 18.08 20.37
CA PHE A 85 5.73 16.79 20.71
C PHE A 85 6.81 15.72 20.70
N ARG A 86 6.89 14.93 21.77
CA ARG A 86 7.86 13.84 21.90
C ARG A 86 7.12 12.51 21.87
N ALA A 87 7.31 11.74 20.81
CA ALA A 87 6.90 10.34 20.78
C ALA A 87 7.93 9.52 21.58
N GLN A 88 7.51 8.87 22.66
CA GLN A 88 8.33 7.94 23.45
C GLN A 88 7.77 6.52 23.33
N GLY A 89 8.63 5.54 23.07
CA GLY A 89 8.27 4.14 22.91
C GLY A 89 8.65 3.58 21.54
N MET A 90 8.25 2.32 21.30
CA MET A 90 8.43 1.65 20.01
C MET A 90 7.30 2.07 19.06
N VAL A 91 7.63 2.37 17.80
CA VAL A 91 6.63 2.55 16.74
C VAL A 91 6.08 1.17 16.39
N TYR A 92 4.77 1.01 16.44
CA TYR A 92 4.05 -0.20 16.04
C TYR A 92 3.08 0.13 14.91
N HIS A 93 2.74 -0.88 14.10
CA HIS A 93 1.64 -0.77 13.15
C HIS A 93 0.33 -0.82 13.92
N ASP A 94 -0.48 0.25 13.83
CA ASP A 94 -1.86 0.24 14.30
C ASP A 94 -2.72 -0.48 13.25
N LEU A 95 -3.11 -1.71 13.56
CA LEU A 95 -3.93 -2.58 12.72
C LEU A 95 -5.38 -2.44 13.20
N PRO A 96 -6.22 -1.60 12.57
CA PRO A 96 -7.63 -1.52 12.92
C PRO A 96 -8.30 -2.90 12.82
N GLY A 97 -9.26 -3.16 13.69
CA GLY A 97 -10.04 -4.40 13.66
C GLY A 97 -10.70 -4.60 12.29
N LEU A 98 -10.63 -5.84 11.78
CA LEU A 98 -11.16 -6.25 10.47
C LEU A 98 -12.70 -6.14 10.38
N LEU A 99 -13.37 -6.06 11.52
CA LEU A 99 -14.82 -5.90 11.60
C LEU A 99 -15.17 -4.42 11.71
N PRO A 100 -16.24 -3.96 11.03
CA PRO A 100 -16.79 -2.63 11.24
C PRO A 100 -17.10 -2.42 12.72
N ASN A 101 -16.81 -1.22 13.22
CA ASN A 101 -17.25 -0.81 14.55
C ASN A 101 -18.56 -0.02 14.43
N GLU A 102 -19.18 0.32 15.57
CA GLU A 102 -20.42 1.11 15.61
C GLU A 102 -20.30 2.49 14.93
N LYS A 103 -19.07 2.94 14.62
CA LYS A 103 -18.78 4.21 13.95
C LYS A 103 -18.58 4.07 12.44
N GLY A 104 -18.67 2.86 11.88
CA GLY A 104 -18.60 2.61 10.44
C GLY A 104 -17.51 1.61 10.02
N PRO A 105 -17.31 1.44 8.69
CA PRO A 105 -16.26 0.57 8.17
C PRO A 105 -14.89 1.07 8.60
N ASN A 106 -14.01 0.13 8.97
CA ASN A 106 -12.67 0.42 9.44
C ASN A 106 -11.71 0.32 8.25
N PRO A 107 -11.24 1.45 7.66
CA PRO A 107 -10.41 1.39 6.46
C PRO A 107 -9.03 0.84 6.84
N PHE A 108 -8.81 -0.42 6.47
CA PHE A 108 -7.51 -1.06 6.55
C PHE A 108 -6.89 -1.09 5.16
N GLN A 109 -5.86 -0.29 4.93
CA GLN A 109 -5.04 -0.34 3.72
C GLN A 109 -3.61 -0.65 4.10
N LEU A 110 -3.18 -1.88 3.81
CA LEU A 110 -1.77 -2.24 3.75
C LEU A 110 -1.24 -1.75 2.41
N PHE A 111 -0.45 -0.69 2.43
CA PHE A 111 0.46 -0.40 1.33
C PHE A 111 1.74 -1.19 1.61
N CYS A 112 2.03 -2.19 0.76
CA CYS A 112 3.32 -2.88 0.75
C CYS A 112 4.37 -1.99 0.06
#